data_AF-A0A9Q9S0C5-F1
#
_entry.id   AF-A0A9Q9S0C5-F1
#
_cell.length_a   1.000
_cell.length_b   1.000
_cell.length_c   1.000
_cell.angle_alpha   90.00
_cell.angle_beta   90.00
_cell.angle_gamma   90.00
#
_symmetry.space_group_name_H-M   'P 1'
#
loop_
_entity.id
_entity.type
_entity.pdbx_description
1 polymer ?
#
loop_
_entity_poly.entity_id
_entity_poly.type
_entity_poly.pdbx_seq_one_letter_code
_entity_poly.pdbx_strand_id
1 'polypeptide(L)'
;MHLDHKIPWHLIAPHFSLTPAEQEGNYSLATRGLPEQQAVIGHFNRVFLATIREFSDTETTKIESAPVNGKLFSDDVLYFAERHFGLGPHEDNSALHNPLEPLHQDLEYWKRRAKDPDSDHEPCYTTADANLADAAKMLVIVAATADDKPIRREALTALVRLANEVPLSNLRGLHWGHAFGLDLVASVALQMYIYLNLIEVVESRAAERVPSLSVDNFLSFLNNHALENYDFPAQNIPHRAFWFSLGVTESWVGGRRKGTLEGDMAVVDPLADGSDEVQKTAREGLKKYLKDCFAILYVYDVVLRNAVGMERADEHWQCELNWVFEWI
;
A
#
# COMPACT_ATOMS: atom_id res chain seq x y z
N MET A 1 7.69 14.19 8.01
CA MET A 1 7.78 13.76 6.59
C MET A 1 8.88 12.72 6.38
N HIS A 2 8.58 11.66 5.62
CA HIS A 2 9.56 10.66 5.19
C HIS A 2 10.23 11.11 3.86
N LEU A 3 11.55 10.91 3.76
CA LEU A 3 12.37 11.28 2.58
C LEU A 3 12.24 12.75 2.14
N ASP A 4 12.10 13.68 3.09
CA ASP A 4 12.00 15.13 2.87
C ASP A 4 13.16 15.76 2.07
N HIS A 5 14.35 15.17 2.17
CA HIS A 5 15.54 15.56 1.44
C HIS A 5 15.60 15.04 0.00
N LYS A 6 14.77 14.05 -0.39
CA LYS A 6 14.73 13.48 -1.75
C LYS A 6 13.47 13.84 -2.50
N ILE A 7 12.32 13.82 -1.84
CA ILE A 7 11.01 14.07 -2.45
C ILE A 7 10.68 15.56 -2.30
N PRO A 8 10.29 16.27 -3.39
CA PRO A 8 10.15 17.72 -3.37
C PRO A 8 8.81 18.19 -2.76
N TRP A 9 8.52 17.76 -1.54
CA TRP A 9 7.30 18.13 -0.80
C TRP A 9 7.12 19.66 -0.71
N HIS A 10 8.22 20.38 -0.49
CA HIS A 10 8.21 21.84 -0.40
C HIS A 10 7.80 22.55 -1.71
N LEU A 11 8.02 21.92 -2.87
CA LEU A 11 7.63 22.45 -4.19
C LEU A 11 6.16 22.19 -4.49
N ILE A 12 5.63 21.03 -4.10
CA ILE A 12 4.23 20.66 -4.40
C ILE A 12 3.24 21.28 -3.40
N ALA A 13 3.61 21.39 -2.13
CA ALA A 13 2.75 21.94 -1.07
C ALA A 13 2.08 23.30 -1.36
N PRO A 14 2.72 24.32 -1.98
CA PRO A 14 2.08 25.59 -2.30
C PRO A 14 0.86 25.48 -3.23
N HIS A 15 0.74 24.37 -3.97
CA HIS A 15 -0.32 24.11 -4.94
C HIS A 15 -1.56 23.46 -4.32
N PHE A 16 -1.52 23.16 -3.02
CA PHE A 16 -2.61 22.56 -2.27
C PHE A 16 -2.98 23.44 -1.08
N SER A 17 -4.22 23.30 -0.61
CA SER A 17 -4.70 23.96 0.60
C SER A 17 -5.71 23.09 1.32
N LEU A 18 -5.77 23.25 2.64
CA LEU A 18 -6.84 22.70 3.46
C LEU A 18 -7.94 23.77 3.58
N THR A 19 -9.09 23.51 2.98
CA THR A 19 -10.24 24.44 2.98
C THR A 19 -11.39 23.84 3.79
N PRO A 20 -12.14 24.63 4.58
CA PRO A 20 -13.33 24.12 5.26
C PRO A 20 -14.28 23.41 4.27
N ALA A 21 -14.76 22.23 4.64
CA ALA A 21 -15.74 21.48 3.88
C ALA A 21 -17.18 21.94 4.20
N GLU A 22 -18.17 21.43 3.48
CA GLU A 22 -19.59 21.73 3.75
C GLU A 22 -20.02 21.28 5.16
N GLN A 23 -19.43 20.21 5.67
CA GLN A 23 -19.66 19.72 7.02
C GLN A 23 -18.78 20.45 8.03
N GLU A 24 -19.41 21.03 9.06
CA GLU A 24 -18.72 21.81 10.09
C GLU A 24 -17.63 20.99 10.80
N GLY A 25 -16.42 21.55 10.88
CA GLY A 25 -15.25 20.92 11.50
C GLY A 25 -14.48 19.95 10.60
N ASN A 26 -14.88 19.78 9.33
CA ASN A 26 -14.12 19.02 8.34
C ASN A 26 -13.44 19.94 7.32
N TYR A 27 -12.40 19.43 6.68
CA TYR A 27 -11.60 20.14 5.69
C TYR A 27 -11.41 19.29 4.44
N SER A 28 -11.38 19.91 3.27
CA SER A 28 -10.96 19.29 2.02
C SER A 28 -9.50 19.65 1.74
N LEU A 29 -8.71 18.64 1.39
CA LEU A 29 -7.40 18.87 0.76
C LEU A 29 -7.67 19.10 -0.72
N ALA A 30 -7.53 20.33 -1.17
CA ALA A 30 -7.90 20.72 -2.52
C ALA A 30 -6.72 21.35 -3.26
N THR A 31 -6.67 21.13 -4.57
CA THR A 31 -5.76 21.86 -5.43
C THR A 31 -6.14 23.34 -5.54
N ARG A 32 -5.14 24.22 -5.68
CA ARG A 32 -5.36 25.68 -5.77
C ARG A 32 -5.55 26.18 -7.20
N GLY A 33 -5.37 25.33 -8.21
CA GLY A 33 -5.53 25.69 -9.62
C GLY A 33 -4.51 26.71 -10.11
N LEU A 34 -3.29 26.71 -9.55
CA LEU A 34 -2.24 27.65 -9.97
C LEU A 34 -1.75 27.33 -11.40
N PRO A 35 -1.33 28.34 -12.20
CA PRO A 35 -0.92 28.12 -13.59
C PRO A 35 0.16 27.05 -13.78
N GLU A 36 1.08 26.93 -12.82
CA GLU A 36 2.22 26.00 -12.86
C GLU A 36 1.90 24.62 -12.24
N GLN A 37 0.69 24.40 -11.72
CA GLN A 37 0.35 23.22 -10.92
C GLN A 37 0.63 21.90 -11.65
N GLN A 38 0.21 21.78 -12.90
CA GLN A 38 0.43 20.55 -13.68
C GLN A 38 1.93 20.31 -13.96
N ALA A 39 2.70 21.37 -14.19
CA ALA A 39 4.14 21.26 -14.39
C ALA A 39 4.85 20.82 -13.10
N VAL A 40 4.41 21.33 -11.94
CA VAL A 40 4.95 20.97 -10.63
C VAL A 40 4.58 19.54 -10.23
N ILE A 41 3.32 19.12 -10.44
CA ILE A 41 2.90 17.72 -10.25
C ILE A 41 3.72 16.80 -11.16
N GLY A 42 3.89 17.15 -12.43
CA GLY A 42 4.71 16.37 -13.36
C GLY A 42 6.17 16.27 -12.92
N HIS A 43 6.77 17.34 -12.37
CA HIS A 43 8.12 17.29 -11.80
C HIS A 43 8.17 16.41 -10.55
N PHE A 44 7.21 16.57 -9.63
CA PHE A 44 7.08 15.76 -8.43
C PHE A 44 7.01 14.26 -8.78
N ASN A 45 6.13 13.88 -9.71
CA ASN A 45 5.95 12.49 -10.15
C ASN A 45 7.24 11.89 -10.70
N ARG A 46 8.00 12.64 -11.52
CA ARG A 46 9.31 12.19 -12.03
C ARG A 46 10.33 11.94 -10.92
N VAL A 47 10.44 12.87 -9.95
CA VAL A 47 11.39 12.71 -8.84
C VAL A 47 10.97 11.58 -7.89
N PHE A 48 9.67 11.44 -7.64
CA PHE A 48 9.11 10.38 -6.82
C PHE A 48 9.39 9.00 -7.43
N LEU A 49 9.09 8.83 -8.73
CA LEU A 49 9.38 7.59 -9.46
C LEU A 49 10.88 7.28 -9.49
N ALA A 50 11.74 8.28 -9.76
CA ALA A 50 13.19 8.11 -9.71
C ALA A 50 13.67 7.65 -8.32
N THR A 51 13.04 8.14 -7.26
CA THR A 51 13.33 7.70 -5.89
C THR A 51 12.89 6.26 -5.66
N ILE A 52 11.70 5.84 -6.14
CA ILE A 52 11.29 4.42 -6.11
C ILE A 52 12.33 3.55 -6.82
N ARG A 53 12.77 3.97 -8.02
CA ARG A 53 13.76 3.24 -8.84
C ARG A 53 15.10 3.06 -8.14
N GLU A 54 15.61 4.09 -7.50
CA GLU A 54 16.87 3.99 -6.75
C GLU A 54 16.81 2.90 -5.66
N PHE A 55 15.71 2.85 -4.92
CA PHE A 55 15.53 1.83 -3.88
C PHE A 55 15.26 0.45 -4.47
N SER A 56 14.46 0.36 -5.54
CA SER A 56 14.12 -0.92 -6.17
C SER A 56 15.34 -1.55 -6.83
N ASP A 57 16.19 -0.77 -7.50
CA ASP A 57 17.47 -1.23 -8.05
C ASP A 57 18.41 -1.73 -6.95
N THR A 58 18.41 -1.07 -5.79
CA THR A 58 19.15 -1.55 -4.62
C THR A 58 18.60 -2.89 -4.10
N GLU A 59 17.28 -3.06 -4.04
CA GLU A 59 16.67 -4.33 -3.64
C GLU A 59 16.93 -5.46 -4.64
N THR A 60 16.97 -5.17 -5.95
CA THR A 60 17.28 -6.17 -7.00
C THR A 60 18.63 -6.84 -6.77
N THR A 61 19.61 -6.14 -6.19
CA THR A 61 20.93 -6.74 -5.87
C THR A 61 20.90 -7.81 -4.78
N LYS A 62 19.77 -7.98 -4.08
CA LYS A 62 19.61 -8.87 -2.93
C LYS A 62 18.83 -10.15 -3.27
N ILE A 63 18.44 -10.33 -4.53
CA ILE A 63 17.69 -11.51 -5.00
C ILE A 63 18.62 -12.72 -5.06
N GLU A 64 18.17 -13.85 -4.52
CA GLU A 64 18.95 -15.09 -4.46
C GLU A 64 18.51 -16.11 -5.52
N SER A 65 19.48 -16.81 -6.13
CA SER A 65 19.23 -17.73 -7.24
C SER A 65 18.82 -19.15 -6.83
N ALA A 66 18.98 -19.56 -5.56
CA ALA A 66 18.65 -20.92 -5.11
C ALA A 66 17.32 -21.00 -4.31
N PRO A 67 16.46 -22.02 -4.56
CA PRO A 67 15.24 -22.23 -3.77
C PRO A 67 15.54 -22.61 -2.33
N VAL A 68 14.64 -22.28 -1.42
CA VAL A 68 14.77 -22.60 0.01
C VAL A 68 14.23 -24.00 0.26
N ASN A 69 15.14 -24.98 0.41
CA ASN A 69 14.80 -26.38 0.68
C ASN A 69 13.76 -26.99 -0.29
N GLY A 70 13.79 -26.56 -1.57
CA GLY A 70 12.84 -27.01 -2.60
C GLY A 70 11.46 -26.34 -2.55
N LYS A 71 11.17 -25.51 -1.54
CA LYS A 71 9.99 -24.65 -1.48
C LYS A 71 10.27 -23.31 -2.14
N LEU A 72 9.20 -22.63 -2.57
CA LEU A 72 9.25 -21.26 -3.06
C LEU A 72 9.65 -20.29 -1.94
N PHE A 73 9.16 -20.53 -0.73
CA PHE A 73 9.51 -19.82 0.51
C PHE A 73 9.27 -20.70 1.74
N SER A 74 9.87 -20.33 2.86
CA SER A 74 9.92 -21.04 4.14
C SER A 74 8.64 -20.87 4.96
N ASP A 75 8.54 -21.65 6.03
CA ASP A 75 7.42 -21.53 6.97
C ASP A 75 7.51 -20.20 7.75
N ASP A 76 8.70 -19.59 7.84
CA ASP A 76 8.84 -18.27 8.46
C ASP A 76 8.18 -17.17 7.62
N VAL A 77 8.31 -17.22 6.29
CA VAL A 77 7.57 -16.33 5.40
C VAL A 77 6.07 -16.64 5.46
N LEU A 78 5.69 -17.93 5.46
CA LEU A 78 4.29 -18.37 5.52
C LEU A 78 3.55 -17.82 6.75
N TYR A 79 4.15 -17.96 7.94
CA TYR A 79 3.53 -17.54 9.21
C TYR A 79 3.91 -16.11 9.62
N PHE A 80 4.50 -15.31 8.72
CA PHE A 80 4.86 -13.93 9.05
C PHE A 80 3.63 -13.10 9.41
N ALA A 81 2.56 -13.16 8.58
CA ALA A 81 1.39 -12.30 8.74
C ALA A 81 0.65 -12.56 10.07
N GLU A 82 0.53 -13.83 10.47
CA GLU A 82 -0.04 -14.23 11.76
C GLU A 82 0.75 -13.65 12.93
N ARG A 83 2.09 -13.72 12.88
CA ARG A 83 2.97 -13.23 13.96
C ARG A 83 3.07 -11.71 14.01
N HIS A 84 3.16 -11.06 12.85
CA HIS A 84 3.46 -9.63 12.74
C HIS A 84 2.19 -8.76 12.80
N PHE A 85 1.10 -9.20 12.17
CA PHE A 85 -0.17 -8.46 12.12
C PHE A 85 -1.26 -9.05 13.03
N GLY A 86 -0.99 -10.18 13.71
CA GLY A 86 -1.94 -10.81 14.62
C GLY A 86 -3.12 -11.47 13.91
N LEU A 87 -2.94 -11.90 12.66
CA LEU A 87 -3.99 -12.56 11.88
C LEU A 87 -4.25 -13.99 12.37
N GLY A 88 -5.46 -14.49 12.12
CA GLY A 88 -5.75 -15.92 12.23
C GLY A 88 -5.09 -16.74 11.11
N PRO A 89 -5.04 -18.07 11.24
CA PRO A 89 -4.58 -18.95 10.16
C PRO A 89 -5.45 -18.78 8.91
N HIS A 90 -4.97 -19.27 7.77
CA HIS A 90 -5.74 -19.22 6.52
C HIS A 90 -7.07 -19.98 6.66
N GLU A 91 -8.19 -19.26 6.50
CA GLU A 91 -9.55 -19.81 6.50
C GLU A 91 -10.38 -19.24 5.34
N ASP A 92 -10.27 -17.93 5.11
CA ASP A 92 -10.89 -17.23 4.00
C ASP A 92 -9.94 -16.13 3.44
N ASN A 93 -10.41 -15.40 2.42
CA ASN A 93 -9.68 -14.29 1.81
C ASN A 93 -10.16 -12.95 2.39
N SER A 94 -10.12 -12.81 3.71
CA SER A 94 -10.40 -11.55 4.43
C SER A 94 -9.12 -10.95 5.02
N ALA A 95 -9.20 -9.70 5.47
CA ALA A 95 -8.11 -8.99 6.13
C ALA A 95 -7.84 -9.49 7.57
N LEU A 96 -8.56 -10.51 8.03
CA LEU A 96 -8.43 -11.08 9.38
C LEU A 96 -7.67 -12.41 9.39
N HIS A 97 -7.51 -13.04 8.22
CA HIS A 97 -6.85 -14.33 8.06
C HIS A 97 -5.60 -14.21 7.19
N ASN A 98 -4.65 -15.10 7.41
CA ASN A 98 -3.41 -15.14 6.64
C ASN A 98 -3.71 -15.41 5.15
N PRO A 99 -3.32 -14.55 4.20
CA PRO A 99 -3.51 -14.82 2.77
C PRO A 99 -2.60 -15.93 2.23
N LEU A 100 -1.58 -16.34 3.01
CA LEU A 100 -0.67 -17.42 2.64
C LEU A 100 -1.11 -18.73 3.28
N GLU A 101 -1.09 -19.81 2.49
CA GLU A 101 -1.31 -21.18 2.93
C GLU A 101 -0.17 -22.09 2.41
N PRO A 102 0.00 -23.31 2.96
CA PRO A 102 1.10 -24.19 2.57
C PRO A 102 1.20 -24.48 1.06
N LEU A 103 0.08 -24.51 0.32
CA LEU A 103 0.09 -24.72 -1.13
C LEU A 103 0.81 -23.59 -1.89
N HIS A 104 0.81 -22.37 -1.37
CA HIS A 104 1.52 -21.24 -1.99
C HIS A 104 3.04 -21.41 -1.96
N GLN A 105 3.59 -22.31 -1.14
CA GLN A 105 5.02 -22.64 -1.12
C GLN A 105 5.44 -23.55 -2.29
N ASP A 106 4.51 -24.13 -3.06
CA ASP A 106 4.80 -25.01 -4.20
C ASP A 106 4.72 -24.24 -5.53
N LEU A 107 5.85 -24.04 -6.21
CA LEU A 107 5.86 -23.37 -7.53
C LEU A 107 5.01 -24.10 -8.57
N GLU A 108 4.92 -25.43 -8.51
CA GLU A 108 4.11 -26.21 -9.44
C GLU A 108 2.61 -26.06 -9.18
N TYR A 109 2.20 -25.67 -7.97
CA TYR A 109 0.83 -25.24 -7.71
C TYR A 109 0.48 -23.97 -8.49
N TRP A 110 1.34 -22.95 -8.44
CA TRP A 110 1.15 -21.72 -9.21
C TRP A 110 1.07 -21.98 -10.72
N LYS A 111 1.98 -22.80 -11.26
CA LYS A 111 2.00 -23.18 -12.68
C LYS A 111 0.75 -23.93 -13.11
N ARG A 112 0.29 -24.89 -12.30
CA ARG A 112 -0.96 -25.63 -12.57
C ARG A 112 -2.18 -24.73 -12.56
N ARG A 113 -2.25 -23.78 -11.62
CA ARG A 113 -3.36 -22.82 -11.55
C ARG A 113 -3.45 -21.92 -12.78
N ALA A 114 -2.32 -21.58 -13.39
CA ALA A 114 -2.30 -20.80 -14.63
C ALA A 114 -2.67 -21.62 -15.88
N LYS A 115 -2.67 -22.95 -15.80
CA LYS A 115 -2.82 -23.82 -16.97
C LYS A 115 -4.12 -24.62 -16.88
N ASP A 116 -5.04 -24.33 -17.78
CA ASP A 116 -6.17 -25.21 -18.05
C ASP A 116 -5.64 -26.47 -18.80
N PRO A 117 -5.78 -27.68 -18.23
CA PRO A 117 -5.30 -28.91 -18.86
C PRO A 117 -5.93 -29.20 -20.22
N ASP A 118 -7.15 -28.69 -20.45
CA ASP A 118 -7.96 -28.97 -21.64
C ASP A 118 -7.89 -27.83 -22.68
N SER A 119 -7.08 -26.79 -22.41
CA SER A 119 -6.95 -25.61 -23.27
C SER A 119 -5.56 -25.53 -23.91
N ASP A 120 -5.52 -25.30 -25.22
CA ASP A 120 -4.29 -24.99 -25.98
C ASP A 120 -3.84 -23.53 -25.82
N HIS A 121 -4.54 -22.72 -25.01
CA HIS A 121 -4.19 -21.31 -24.79
C HIS A 121 -2.93 -21.17 -23.92
N GLU A 122 -2.25 -20.04 -24.05
CA GLU A 122 -1.13 -19.71 -23.16
C GLU A 122 -1.60 -19.68 -21.70
N PRO A 123 -0.76 -20.13 -20.74
CA PRO A 123 -1.11 -20.07 -19.33
C PRO A 123 -1.53 -18.67 -18.92
N CYS A 124 -2.63 -18.55 -18.20
CA CYS A 124 -3.14 -17.28 -17.72
C CYS A 124 -3.86 -17.41 -16.38
N TYR A 125 -3.86 -16.32 -15.61
CA TYR A 125 -4.70 -16.19 -14.43
C TYR A 125 -5.93 -15.34 -14.74
N THR A 126 -7.00 -15.57 -14.00
CA THR A 126 -8.26 -14.83 -14.12
C THR A 126 -8.77 -14.38 -12.76
N THR A 127 -9.97 -13.80 -12.72
CA THR A 127 -10.64 -13.46 -11.45
C THR A 127 -10.90 -14.69 -10.57
N ALA A 128 -10.90 -15.91 -11.12
CA ALA A 128 -10.97 -17.15 -10.34
C ALA A 128 -9.70 -17.41 -9.50
N ASP A 129 -8.61 -16.70 -9.78
CA ASP A 129 -7.32 -16.82 -9.10
C ASP A 129 -7.04 -15.63 -8.17
N ALA A 130 -8.08 -14.91 -7.72
CA ALA A 130 -7.93 -13.77 -6.84
C ALA A 130 -7.23 -14.12 -5.50
N ASN A 131 -7.33 -15.36 -5.02
CA ASN A 131 -6.57 -15.84 -3.87
C ASN A 131 -5.05 -15.80 -4.11
N LEU A 132 -4.60 -16.05 -5.35
CA LEU A 132 -3.18 -15.94 -5.71
C LEU A 132 -2.73 -14.49 -5.77
N ALA A 133 -3.62 -13.55 -6.14
CA ALA A 133 -3.33 -12.13 -6.04
C ALA A 133 -3.10 -11.72 -4.57
N ASP A 134 -3.94 -12.20 -3.65
CA ASP A 134 -3.80 -11.97 -2.20
C ASP A 134 -2.53 -12.57 -1.61
N ALA A 135 -2.17 -13.79 -2.01
CA ALA A 135 -0.90 -14.39 -1.65
C ALA A 135 0.30 -13.56 -2.16
N ALA A 136 0.28 -13.10 -3.41
CA ALA A 136 1.34 -12.26 -3.97
C ALA A 136 1.40 -10.87 -3.29
N LYS A 137 0.25 -10.26 -2.97
CA LYS A 137 0.17 -9.02 -2.18
C LYS A 137 0.82 -9.20 -0.81
N MET A 138 0.52 -10.31 -0.13
CA MET A 138 1.14 -10.60 1.17
C MET A 138 2.64 -10.82 1.07
N LEU A 139 3.14 -11.50 0.04
CA LEU A 139 4.59 -11.64 -0.19
C LEU A 139 5.27 -10.28 -0.41
N VAL A 140 4.64 -9.34 -1.14
CA VAL A 140 5.12 -7.95 -1.27
C VAL A 140 5.20 -7.28 0.10
N ILE A 141 4.16 -7.42 0.92
CA ILE A 141 4.09 -6.86 2.27
C ILE A 141 5.20 -7.46 3.16
N VAL A 142 5.41 -8.77 3.14
CA VAL A 142 6.49 -9.44 3.90
C VAL A 142 7.86 -8.89 3.49
N ALA A 143 8.13 -8.83 2.19
CA ALA A 143 9.40 -8.33 1.65
C ALA A 143 9.66 -6.85 2.02
N ALA A 144 8.60 -6.06 2.17
CA ALA A 144 8.66 -4.65 2.54
C ALA A 144 8.81 -4.42 4.06
N THR A 145 8.10 -5.19 4.88
CA THR A 145 7.82 -4.84 6.29
C THR A 145 8.50 -5.72 7.33
N ALA A 146 9.02 -6.89 6.97
CA ALA A 146 9.66 -7.78 7.94
C ALA A 146 10.93 -7.16 8.54
N ASP A 147 11.07 -7.17 9.86
CA ASP A 147 12.28 -6.66 10.52
C ASP A 147 13.51 -7.56 10.26
N ASP A 148 13.26 -8.86 10.03
CA ASP A 148 14.27 -9.86 9.72
C ASP A 148 14.70 -9.78 8.24
N LYS A 149 15.99 -9.50 8.02
CA LYS A 149 16.57 -9.33 6.67
C LYS A 149 16.48 -10.61 5.82
N PRO A 150 16.84 -11.81 6.33
CA PRO A 150 16.58 -13.07 5.65
C PRO A 150 15.13 -13.22 5.17
N ILE A 151 14.14 -13.02 6.04
CA ILE A 151 12.71 -13.15 5.67
C ILE A 151 12.35 -12.19 4.53
N ARG A 152 12.81 -10.94 4.60
CA ARG A 152 12.57 -9.96 3.52
C ARG A 152 13.14 -10.40 2.18
N ARG A 153 14.39 -10.86 2.16
CA ARG A 153 15.08 -11.29 0.93
C ARG A 153 14.45 -12.54 0.35
N GLU A 154 14.04 -13.46 1.20
CA GLU A 154 13.36 -14.68 0.80
C GLU A 154 12.02 -14.36 0.12
N ALA A 155 11.17 -13.53 0.73
CA ALA A 155 9.90 -13.12 0.15
C ALA A 155 10.07 -12.38 -1.19
N LEU A 156 11.06 -11.47 -1.29
CA LEU A 156 11.39 -10.79 -2.55
C LEU A 156 11.86 -11.79 -3.63
N THR A 157 12.70 -12.74 -3.25
CA THR A 157 13.20 -13.79 -4.14
C THR A 157 12.08 -14.68 -4.65
N ALA A 158 11.14 -15.06 -3.78
CA ALA A 158 9.94 -15.81 -4.13
C ALA A 158 9.10 -15.07 -5.18
N LEU A 159 8.85 -13.77 -4.97
CA LEU A 159 8.11 -12.93 -5.92
C LEU A 159 8.77 -12.84 -7.29
N VAL A 160 10.10 -12.65 -7.34
CA VAL A 160 10.84 -12.57 -8.60
C VAL A 160 10.82 -13.90 -9.34
N ARG A 161 10.92 -15.02 -8.62
CA ARG A 161 10.75 -16.36 -9.22
C ARG A 161 9.36 -16.52 -9.82
N LEU A 162 8.31 -16.16 -9.08
CA LEU A 162 6.95 -16.20 -9.60
C LEU A 162 6.81 -15.34 -10.86
N ALA A 163 7.33 -14.11 -10.84
CA ALA A 163 7.27 -13.22 -11.99
C ALA A 163 7.94 -13.79 -13.26
N ASN A 164 8.95 -14.65 -13.10
CA ASN A 164 9.68 -15.28 -14.21
C ASN A 164 9.08 -16.62 -14.67
N GLU A 165 8.36 -17.32 -13.79
CA GLU A 165 7.93 -18.71 -14.01
C GLU A 165 6.43 -18.86 -14.28
N VAL A 166 5.63 -17.85 -13.93
CA VAL A 166 4.17 -17.81 -14.13
C VAL A 166 3.74 -16.45 -14.65
N PRO A 167 2.56 -16.31 -15.29
CA PRO A 167 2.09 -15.03 -15.83
C PRO A 167 1.57 -14.12 -14.71
N LEU A 168 2.43 -13.76 -13.76
CA LEU A 168 2.08 -12.98 -12.56
C LEU A 168 1.44 -11.63 -12.92
N SER A 169 1.76 -11.09 -14.10
CA SER A 169 1.15 -9.87 -14.64
C SER A 169 -0.36 -9.99 -14.87
N ASN A 170 -0.92 -11.19 -15.04
CA ASN A 170 -2.37 -11.41 -15.16
C ASN A 170 -3.12 -11.21 -13.83
N LEU A 171 -2.43 -11.30 -12.70
CA LEU A 171 -3.02 -11.00 -11.40
C LEU A 171 -3.17 -9.48 -11.15
N ARG A 172 -2.63 -8.64 -12.04
CA ARG A 172 -2.81 -7.19 -12.00
C ARG A 172 -4.16 -6.81 -12.58
N GLY A 173 -4.80 -5.80 -12.03
CA GLY A 173 -6.06 -5.24 -12.52
C GLY A 173 -7.25 -6.20 -12.43
N LEU A 174 -7.17 -7.25 -11.60
CA LEU A 174 -8.31 -8.14 -11.39
C LEU A 174 -9.44 -7.38 -10.69
N HIS A 175 -10.65 -7.54 -11.23
CA HIS A 175 -11.85 -6.93 -10.67
C HIS A 175 -13.11 -7.74 -10.98
N TRP A 176 -14.09 -7.70 -10.08
CA TRP A 176 -15.46 -8.14 -10.33
C TRP A 176 -16.42 -7.38 -9.40
N GLY A 177 -17.01 -6.31 -9.90
CA GLY A 177 -17.81 -5.37 -9.09
C GLY A 177 -16.95 -4.43 -8.20
N HIS A 178 -15.79 -4.90 -7.74
CA HIS A 178 -14.74 -4.13 -7.08
C HIS A 178 -13.35 -4.66 -7.51
N ALA A 179 -12.30 -3.89 -7.27
CA ALA A 179 -10.92 -4.27 -7.62
C ALA A 179 -10.26 -5.09 -6.50
N PHE A 180 -9.48 -6.10 -6.88
CA PHE A 180 -8.72 -6.97 -5.96
C PHE A 180 -7.37 -7.43 -6.53
N GLY A 181 -6.92 -6.83 -7.63
CA GLY A 181 -5.65 -7.16 -8.28
C GLY A 181 -4.40 -6.93 -7.41
N LEU A 182 -3.29 -7.54 -7.84
CA LEU A 182 -1.98 -7.44 -7.19
C LEU A 182 -1.47 -6.00 -7.09
N ASP A 183 -1.75 -5.17 -8.10
CA ASP A 183 -1.37 -3.76 -8.17
C ASP A 183 -1.93 -2.90 -7.04
N LEU A 184 -3.05 -3.31 -6.43
CA LEU A 184 -3.64 -2.57 -5.32
C LEU A 184 -2.73 -2.46 -4.10
N VAL A 185 -1.81 -3.40 -3.88
CA VAL A 185 -0.86 -3.30 -2.76
C VAL A 185 0.00 -2.04 -2.87
N ALA A 186 0.43 -1.68 -4.07
CA ALA A 186 1.18 -0.47 -4.31
C ALA A 186 0.27 0.75 -4.42
N SER A 187 -0.90 0.64 -5.06
CA SER A 187 -1.83 1.76 -5.21
C SER A 187 -2.32 2.30 -3.86
N VAL A 188 -2.74 1.43 -2.95
CA VAL A 188 -3.22 1.84 -1.62
C VAL A 188 -2.07 2.40 -0.77
N ALA A 189 -0.89 1.77 -0.82
CA ALA A 189 0.30 2.26 -0.12
C ALA A 189 0.77 3.63 -0.65
N LEU A 190 0.70 3.86 -1.96
CA LEU A 190 1.09 5.11 -2.60
C LEU A 190 0.16 6.25 -2.18
N GLN A 191 -1.15 6.02 -2.26
CA GLN A 191 -2.16 7.00 -1.86
C GLN A 191 -2.02 7.33 -0.37
N MET A 192 -1.89 6.33 0.51
CA MET A 192 -1.61 6.54 1.94
C MET A 192 -0.38 7.40 2.17
N TYR A 193 0.73 7.06 1.50
CA TYR A 193 1.99 7.76 1.65
C TYR A 193 1.90 9.22 1.19
N ILE A 194 1.25 9.48 0.05
CA ILE A 194 1.08 10.82 -0.49
C ILE A 194 0.12 11.63 0.40
N TYR A 195 -1.05 11.10 0.76
CA TYR A 195 -2.02 11.82 1.62
C TYR A 195 -1.36 12.30 2.92
N LEU A 196 -0.70 11.41 3.65
CA LEU A 196 -0.15 11.75 4.96
C LEU A 196 0.98 12.78 4.88
N ASN A 197 1.94 12.59 3.96
CA ASN A 197 3.03 13.56 3.80
C ASN A 197 2.52 14.89 3.22
N LEU A 198 1.54 14.86 2.31
CA LEU A 198 0.97 16.07 1.72
C LEU A 198 0.15 16.86 2.73
N ILE A 199 -0.69 16.19 3.53
CA ILE A 199 -1.43 16.82 4.63
C ILE A 199 -0.44 17.46 5.61
N GLU A 200 0.57 16.72 6.08
CA GLU A 200 1.59 17.24 7.01
C GLU A 200 2.27 18.51 6.46
N VAL A 201 2.70 18.51 5.19
CA VAL A 201 3.42 19.65 4.62
C VAL A 201 2.50 20.85 4.34
N VAL A 202 1.25 20.62 3.91
CA VAL A 202 0.28 21.70 3.65
C VAL A 202 -0.16 22.33 4.97
N GLU A 203 -0.47 21.49 5.96
CA GLU A 203 -0.86 21.88 7.31
C GLU A 203 0.24 22.70 7.99
N SER A 204 1.52 22.30 7.87
CA SER A 204 2.65 23.04 8.44
C SER A 204 2.81 24.49 7.91
N ARG A 205 2.13 24.82 6.82
CA ARG A 205 2.13 26.15 6.17
C ARG A 205 0.84 26.93 6.42
N ALA A 206 -0.18 26.28 6.96
CA ALA A 206 -1.47 26.90 7.22
C ALA A 206 -1.36 27.88 8.41
N ALA A 207 -2.21 28.90 8.42
CA ALA A 207 -2.28 29.84 9.54
C ALA A 207 -2.91 29.18 10.78
N GLU A 208 -3.78 28.19 10.57
CA GLU A 208 -4.48 27.44 11.61
C GLU A 208 -4.18 25.95 11.43
N ARG A 209 -4.03 25.26 12.57
CA ARG A 209 -3.80 23.82 12.64
C ARG A 209 -5.05 23.07 12.20
N VAL A 210 -4.89 22.10 11.29
CA VAL A 210 -5.96 21.21 10.84
C VAL A 210 -5.61 19.77 11.19
N PRO A 211 -6.38 19.09 12.06
CA PRO A 211 -6.18 17.68 12.35
C PRO A 211 -6.28 16.83 11.08
N SER A 212 -5.39 15.86 10.89
CA SER A 212 -5.42 15.02 9.70
C SER A 212 -6.70 14.17 9.63
N LEU A 213 -7.20 13.75 10.79
CA LEU A 213 -8.45 13.01 10.95
C LEU A 213 -9.72 13.89 10.81
N SER A 214 -9.57 15.11 10.29
CA SER A 214 -10.67 15.99 9.84
C SER A 214 -10.66 16.23 8.33
N VAL A 215 -9.70 15.65 7.59
CA VAL A 215 -9.57 15.85 6.15
C VAL A 215 -10.49 14.87 5.40
N ASP A 216 -11.55 15.36 4.78
CA ASP A 216 -12.65 14.57 4.20
C ASP A 216 -12.19 13.60 3.11
N ASN A 217 -11.37 14.04 2.15
CA ASN A 217 -10.84 13.17 1.09
C ASN A 217 -10.03 12.02 1.69
N PHE A 218 -9.26 12.29 2.75
CA PHE A 218 -8.45 11.29 3.44
C PHE A 218 -9.32 10.32 4.26
N LEU A 219 -10.31 10.82 5.00
CA LEU A 219 -11.28 9.97 5.70
C LEU A 219 -12.09 9.11 4.72
N SER A 220 -12.45 9.68 3.55
CA SER A 220 -13.12 8.93 2.49
C SER A 220 -12.24 7.79 1.98
N PHE A 221 -10.96 8.06 1.75
CA PHE A 221 -10.01 7.05 1.31
C PHE A 221 -9.76 5.96 2.37
N LEU A 222 -9.62 6.33 3.64
CA LEU A 222 -9.55 5.38 4.77
C LEU A 222 -10.77 4.45 4.76
N ASN A 223 -11.96 5.04 4.69
CA ASN A 223 -13.22 4.32 4.82
C ASN A 223 -13.53 3.42 3.62
N ASN A 224 -13.22 3.84 2.40
CA ASN A 224 -13.67 3.14 1.20
C ASN A 224 -12.60 2.24 0.59
N HIS A 225 -11.35 2.34 1.06
CA HIS A 225 -10.24 1.60 0.49
C HIS A 225 -9.37 1.00 1.58
N ALA A 226 -8.61 1.82 2.32
CA ALA A 226 -7.47 1.30 3.09
C ALA A 226 -7.82 0.52 4.35
N LEU A 227 -9.01 0.76 4.94
CA LEU A 227 -9.47 0.04 6.13
C LEU A 227 -10.50 -1.03 5.83
N GLU A 228 -10.88 -1.23 4.58
CA GLU A 228 -12.00 -2.12 4.24
C GLU A 228 -11.63 -3.60 4.27
N ASN A 229 -12.64 -4.42 4.51
CA ASN A 229 -12.52 -5.88 4.54
C ASN A 229 -13.41 -6.50 3.45
N TYR A 230 -13.19 -6.08 2.20
CA TYR A 230 -13.83 -6.67 1.02
C TYR A 230 -13.25 -8.06 0.71
N ASP A 231 -13.71 -8.68 -0.37
CA ASP A 231 -13.11 -9.93 -0.84
C ASP A 231 -11.68 -9.68 -1.35
N PHE A 232 -10.75 -10.53 -0.93
CA PHE A 232 -9.32 -10.44 -1.27
C PHE A 232 -8.66 -9.09 -0.90
N PRO A 233 -8.68 -8.65 0.38
CA PRO A 233 -8.26 -7.33 0.80
C PRO A 233 -6.82 -7.31 1.33
N ALA A 234 -5.93 -8.23 0.93
CA ALA A 234 -4.61 -8.36 1.55
C ALA A 234 -3.78 -7.05 1.55
N GLN A 235 -4.00 -6.16 0.57
CA GLN A 235 -3.40 -4.83 0.52
C GLN A 235 -3.70 -3.97 1.76
N ASN A 236 -4.85 -4.20 2.42
CA ASN A 236 -5.34 -3.40 3.54
C ASN A 236 -4.77 -3.83 4.89
N ILE A 237 -4.18 -5.02 4.99
CA ILE A 237 -3.66 -5.59 6.24
C ILE A 237 -2.67 -4.65 6.96
N PRO A 238 -1.59 -4.15 6.33
CA PRO A 238 -0.66 -3.24 7.02
C PRO A 238 -1.31 -1.91 7.40
N HIS A 239 -2.27 -1.43 6.61
CA HIS A 239 -3.01 -0.21 6.88
C HIS A 239 -3.93 -0.36 8.09
N ARG A 240 -4.73 -1.44 8.12
CA ARG A 240 -5.58 -1.79 9.26
C ARG A 240 -4.75 -1.95 10.53
N ALA A 241 -3.64 -2.68 10.48
CA ALA A 241 -2.77 -2.89 11.64
C ALA A 241 -2.29 -1.56 12.25
N PHE A 242 -1.84 -0.60 11.43
CA PHE A 242 -1.42 0.71 11.91
C PHE A 242 -2.59 1.53 12.46
N TRP A 243 -3.65 1.74 11.67
CA TRP A 243 -4.74 2.65 12.04
C TRP A 243 -5.59 2.13 13.19
N PHE A 244 -5.80 0.82 13.28
CA PHE A 244 -6.56 0.22 14.38
C PHE A 244 -5.80 0.34 15.71
N SER A 245 -4.46 0.32 15.68
CA SER A 245 -3.65 0.58 16.87
C SER A 245 -3.84 2.00 17.43
N LEU A 246 -4.33 2.92 16.61
CA LEU A 246 -4.67 4.30 16.97
C LEU A 246 -6.18 4.52 17.22
N GLY A 247 -6.98 3.45 17.22
CA GLY A 247 -8.43 3.50 17.37
C GLY A 247 -9.21 3.92 16.11
N VAL A 248 -8.54 4.12 14.97
CA VAL A 248 -9.17 4.50 13.70
C VAL A 248 -9.62 3.25 12.96
N THR A 249 -10.88 2.86 13.17
CA THR A 249 -11.52 1.71 12.49
C THR A 249 -12.44 2.15 11.36
N GLU A 250 -12.85 1.24 10.48
CA GLU A 250 -13.87 1.46 9.45
C GLU A 250 -15.19 1.97 10.06
N SER A 251 -15.60 1.41 11.21
CA SER A 251 -16.79 1.86 11.93
C SER A 251 -16.63 3.26 12.51
N TRP A 252 -15.44 3.60 13.02
CA TRP A 252 -15.12 4.93 13.51
C TRP A 252 -15.19 5.96 12.38
N VAL A 253 -14.51 5.70 11.25
CA VAL A 253 -14.49 6.64 10.12
C VAL A 253 -15.90 6.80 9.53
N GLY A 254 -16.63 5.69 9.34
CA GLY A 254 -18.00 5.71 8.85
C GLY A 254 -18.94 6.50 9.76
N GLY A 255 -18.82 6.34 11.08
CA GLY A 255 -19.57 7.10 12.07
C GLY A 255 -19.19 8.59 12.08
N ARG A 256 -17.89 8.90 11.97
CA ARG A 256 -17.37 10.28 11.92
C ARG A 256 -17.94 11.05 10.76
N ARG A 257 -17.87 10.47 9.56
CA ARG A 257 -18.37 11.09 8.34
C ARG A 257 -19.88 11.30 8.36
N LYS A 258 -20.63 10.38 8.98
CA LYS A 258 -22.10 10.50 9.10
C LYS A 258 -22.55 11.40 10.26
N GLY A 259 -21.63 11.86 11.11
CA GLY A 259 -21.97 12.60 12.33
C GLY A 259 -22.71 11.74 13.38
N THR A 260 -22.57 10.42 13.32
CA THR A 260 -23.27 9.46 14.20
C THR A 260 -22.36 8.83 15.25
N LEU A 261 -21.13 9.35 15.42
CA LEU A 261 -20.25 8.91 16.50
C LEU A 261 -20.84 9.32 17.86
N GLU A 262 -21.22 8.34 18.66
CA GLU A 262 -21.66 8.53 20.04
C GLU A 262 -20.50 8.21 21.00
N GLY A 263 -20.17 9.15 21.88
CA GLY A 263 -19.16 8.99 22.92
C GLY A 263 -17.71 9.29 22.50
N ASP A 264 -16.82 9.32 23.49
CA ASP A 264 -15.38 9.52 23.31
C ASP A 264 -14.71 8.17 22.98
N MET A 265 -14.74 7.77 21.71
CA MET A 265 -13.81 6.74 21.26
C MET A 265 -12.39 7.31 21.29
N ALA A 266 -11.51 6.70 22.08
CA ALA A 266 -10.12 7.13 22.22
C ALA A 266 -9.38 6.90 20.90
N VAL A 267 -9.33 7.95 20.07
CA VAL A 267 -8.62 7.98 18.79
C VAL A 267 -7.45 8.91 18.88
N VAL A 268 -6.32 8.46 18.34
CA VAL A 268 -5.08 9.23 18.30
C VAL A 268 -4.79 9.65 16.87
N ASP A 269 -4.83 10.94 16.59
CA ASP A 269 -4.35 11.49 15.32
C ASP A 269 -2.81 11.58 15.39
N PRO A 270 -2.06 10.81 14.58
CA PRO A 270 -0.61 10.76 14.67
C PRO A 270 0.07 12.06 14.17
N LEU A 271 -0.66 12.93 13.48
CA LEU A 271 -0.19 14.24 13.04
C LEU A 271 -0.60 15.37 14.01
N ALA A 272 -1.45 15.10 15.00
CA ALA A 272 -1.86 16.11 15.97
C ALA A 272 -0.71 16.60 16.87
N ASP A 273 -0.82 17.84 17.33
CA ASP A 273 0.10 18.43 18.30
C ASP A 273 -0.06 17.78 19.68
N GLY A 274 1.07 17.41 20.27
CA GLY A 274 1.11 16.75 21.56
C GLY A 274 2.52 16.27 21.87
N SER A 275 2.87 16.26 23.15
CA SER A 275 4.21 15.87 23.62
C SER A 275 4.15 14.83 24.74
N ASP A 276 2.97 14.31 25.03
CA ASP A 276 2.82 13.16 25.90
C ASP A 276 3.35 11.89 25.22
N GLU A 277 3.52 10.83 26.02
CA GLU A 277 4.07 9.57 25.52
C GLU A 277 3.17 8.93 24.47
N VAL A 278 1.85 9.09 24.56
CA VAL A 278 0.89 8.57 23.57
C VAL A 278 1.14 9.19 22.20
N GLN A 279 1.26 10.51 22.13
CA GLN A 279 1.51 11.24 20.88
C GLN A 279 2.90 10.96 20.33
N LYS A 280 3.92 10.83 21.19
CA LYS A 280 5.28 10.43 20.75
C LYS A 280 5.26 9.04 20.12
N THR A 281 4.65 8.05 20.79
CA THR A 281 4.52 6.69 20.25
C THR A 281 3.74 6.68 18.94
N ALA A 282 2.64 7.44 18.83
CA ALA A 282 1.88 7.54 17.59
C ALA A 282 2.70 8.14 16.43
N ARG A 283 3.50 9.18 16.70
CA ARG A 283 4.41 9.80 15.71
C ARG A 283 5.55 8.86 15.30
N GLU A 284 6.11 8.09 16.23
CA GLU A 284 7.12 7.06 15.93
C GLU A 284 6.53 5.93 15.09
N GLY A 285 5.34 5.46 15.44
CA GLY A 285 4.56 4.51 14.66
C GLY A 285 4.30 5.02 13.23
N LEU A 286 3.88 6.28 13.09
CA LEU A 286 3.66 6.90 11.78
C LEU A 286 4.94 6.93 10.93
N LYS A 287 6.10 7.24 11.52
CA LYS A 287 7.38 7.21 10.78
C LYS A 287 7.70 5.82 10.27
N LYS A 288 7.48 4.77 11.08
CA LYS A 288 7.65 3.38 10.63
C LYS A 288 6.65 3.04 9.53
N TYR A 289 5.38 3.36 9.73
CA TYR A 289 4.31 3.11 8.77
C TYR A 289 4.58 3.77 7.40
N LEU A 290 5.01 5.03 7.35
CA LEU A 290 5.38 5.70 6.10
C LEU A 290 6.58 5.05 5.41
N LYS A 291 7.56 4.59 6.19
CA LYS A 291 8.70 3.82 5.66
C LYS A 291 8.23 2.49 5.06
N ASP A 292 7.30 1.80 5.71
CA ASP A 292 6.72 0.54 5.27
C ASP A 292 5.87 0.73 4.00
N CYS A 293 5.03 1.78 3.94
CA CYS A 293 4.31 2.15 2.71
C CYS A 293 5.27 2.41 1.55
N PHE A 294 6.33 3.19 1.76
CA PHE A 294 7.32 3.44 0.72
C PHE A 294 8.08 2.16 0.32
N ALA A 295 8.31 1.25 1.27
CA ALA A 295 8.94 -0.04 1.01
C ALA A 295 8.10 -0.95 0.12
N ILE A 296 6.79 -0.97 0.32
CA ILE A 296 5.86 -1.67 -0.56
C ILE A 296 6.02 -1.17 -2.01
N LEU A 297 6.17 0.14 -2.23
CA LEU A 297 6.30 0.71 -3.57
C LEU A 297 7.56 0.19 -4.29
N TYR A 298 8.73 0.28 -3.65
CA TYR A 298 9.96 -0.16 -4.32
C TYR A 298 10.09 -1.67 -4.42
N VAL A 299 9.48 -2.45 -3.51
CA VAL A 299 9.41 -3.92 -3.62
C VAL A 299 8.52 -4.30 -4.79
N TYR A 300 7.31 -3.73 -4.86
CA TYR A 300 6.39 -3.98 -5.96
C TYR A 300 6.99 -3.54 -7.30
N ASP A 301 7.76 -2.46 -7.34
CA ASP A 301 8.46 -2.03 -8.55
C ASP A 301 9.45 -3.09 -9.09
N VAL A 302 10.16 -3.79 -8.20
CA VAL A 302 11.01 -4.93 -8.60
C VAL A 302 10.14 -6.02 -9.24
N VAL A 303 9.04 -6.39 -8.60
CA VAL A 303 8.14 -7.44 -9.10
C VAL A 303 7.54 -7.07 -10.45
N LEU A 304 7.03 -5.84 -10.56
CA LEU A 304 6.40 -5.31 -11.76
C LEU A 304 7.36 -5.34 -12.95
N ARG A 305 8.60 -4.86 -12.78
CA ARG A 305 9.61 -4.90 -13.86
C ARG A 305 9.95 -6.31 -14.30
N ASN A 306 10.04 -7.26 -13.38
CA ASN A 306 10.28 -8.65 -13.74
C ASN A 306 9.06 -9.25 -14.47
N ALA A 307 7.84 -8.87 -14.10
CA ALA A 307 6.62 -9.42 -14.67
C ALA A 307 6.23 -8.82 -16.04
N VAL A 308 6.53 -7.54 -16.31
CA VAL A 308 6.09 -6.86 -17.55
C VAL A 308 7.16 -6.07 -18.29
N GLY A 309 8.39 -6.02 -17.79
CA GLY A 309 9.48 -5.23 -18.36
C GLY A 309 9.42 -3.74 -17.97
N MET A 310 10.49 -3.01 -18.31
CA MET A 310 10.69 -1.61 -17.91
C MET A 310 9.62 -0.66 -18.46
N GLU A 311 9.33 -0.73 -19.76
CA GLU A 311 8.43 0.20 -20.46
C GLU A 311 7.01 0.17 -19.87
N ARG A 312 6.41 -1.02 -19.75
CA ARG A 312 5.09 -1.20 -19.15
C ARG A 312 5.05 -0.88 -17.66
N ALA A 313 6.17 -1.07 -16.95
CA ALA A 313 6.28 -0.66 -15.56
C ALA A 313 6.28 0.88 -15.43
N ASP A 314 6.96 1.59 -16.33
CA ASP A 314 6.96 3.05 -16.37
C ASP A 314 5.57 3.61 -16.70
N GLU A 315 4.87 3.03 -17.67
CA GLU A 315 3.48 3.40 -17.99
C GLU A 315 2.56 3.24 -16.77
N HIS A 316 2.66 2.11 -16.07
CA HIS A 316 1.88 1.85 -14.87
C HIS A 316 2.13 2.90 -13.78
N TRP A 317 3.40 3.18 -13.45
CA TRP A 317 3.71 4.17 -12.42
C TRP A 317 3.30 5.59 -12.80
N GLN A 318 3.42 5.96 -14.08
CA GLN A 318 2.94 7.26 -14.54
C GLN A 318 1.43 7.40 -14.36
N CYS A 319 0.66 6.36 -14.69
CA CYS A 319 -0.78 6.32 -14.43
C CYS A 319 -1.10 6.42 -12.94
N GLU A 320 -0.51 5.56 -12.11
CA GLU A 320 -0.76 5.54 -10.65
C GLU A 320 -0.45 6.89 -9.99
N LEU A 321 0.71 7.49 -10.30
CA LEU A 321 1.11 8.76 -9.72
C LEU A 321 0.24 9.93 -10.18
N ASN A 322 -0.23 9.93 -11.43
CA ASN A 322 -1.16 10.95 -11.89
C ASN A 322 -2.52 10.80 -11.22
N TRP A 323 -3.04 9.56 -11.12
CA TRP A 323 -4.32 9.29 -10.48
C TRP A 323 -4.38 9.76 -9.04
N VAL A 324 -3.31 9.60 -8.24
CA VAL A 324 -3.32 10.09 -6.85
C VAL A 324 -3.69 11.58 -6.76
N PHE A 325 -3.21 12.41 -7.68
CA PHE A 325 -3.50 13.85 -7.69
C PHE A 325 -4.82 14.23 -8.38
N GLU A 326 -5.43 13.32 -9.14
CA GLU A 326 -6.79 13.50 -9.66
C GLU A 326 -7.86 13.25 -8.60
N TRP A 327 -7.56 12.41 -7.60
CA TRP A 327 -8.45 12.09 -6.48
C TRP A 327 -8.33 13.06 -5.28
N ILE A 328 -7.33 13.96 -5.30
CA ILE A 328 -7.15 15.04 -4.31
C ILE A 328 -7.86 16.31 -4.80
#